data_AF-A0A2H0DY97-F1
#
_entry.id   AF-A0A2H0DY97-F1
#
_cell.length_a   1.000
_cell.length_b   1.000
_cell.length_c   1.000
_cell.angle_alpha   90.00
_cell.angle_beta   90.00
_cell.angle_gamma   90.00
#
_symmetry.space_group_name_H-M   'P 1'
#
loop_
_entity.id
_entity.type
_entity.pdbx_description
1 polymer ?
#
loop_
_entity_poly.entity_id
_entity_poly.type
_entity_poly.pdbx_seq_one_letter_code
_entity_poly.pdbx_strand_id
1 'polypeptide(L)'
;MKKTNKITTLLVILILLAGAFYFLFLGGNKADDPIVHMSFGEYKVYLIDALVRETYGESIMGYTPSMLIETFSGLTNSDFDNVPTDYGMYSVVDGGIVFRPNEPGVNDSKFLISPEGTEIFLNNVANRLGEKIDTREQFEGLLMKIK
;
A
#
# COMPACT_ATOMS: atom_id res chain seq x y z
N MET A 1 35.99 -50.50 -23.73
CA MET A 1 36.08 -49.12 -23.19
C MET A 1 35.71 -48.13 -24.30
N LYS A 2 34.53 -47.50 -24.25
CA LYS A 2 34.14 -46.47 -25.22
C LYS A 2 34.99 -45.22 -24.95
N LYS A 3 35.79 -44.80 -25.93
CA LYS A 3 36.59 -43.57 -25.90
C LYS A 3 35.59 -42.40 -25.91
N THR A 4 35.33 -41.81 -24.76
CA THR A 4 34.44 -40.64 -24.68
C THR A 4 35.12 -39.50 -25.43
N ASN A 5 34.45 -38.97 -26.46
CA ASN A 5 34.99 -37.86 -27.22
C ASN A 5 35.10 -36.66 -26.28
N LYS A 6 36.29 -36.05 -26.20
CA LYS A 6 36.56 -34.89 -25.33
C LYS A 6 35.55 -33.76 -25.56
N ILE A 7 35.04 -33.66 -26.79
CA ILE A 7 34.00 -32.71 -27.23
C ILE A 7 32.66 -32.97 -26.51
N THR A 8 32.23 -34.24 -26.41
CA THR A 8 30.99 -34.59 -25.68
C THR A 8 31.09 -34.28 -24.20
N THR A 9 32.25 -34.52 -23.57
CA THR A 9 32.44 -34.17 -22.15
C THR A 9 32.40 -32.66 -21.93
N LEU A 10 32.99 -31.88 -22.83
CA LEU A 10 32.99 -30.41 -22.77
C LEU A 10 31.56 -29.84 -22.88
N LEU A 11 30.75 -30.38 -23.79
CA LEU A 11 29.37 -29.95 -24.00
C LEU A 11 28.49 -30.21 -22.77
N VAL A 12 28.64 -31.35 -22.12
CA VAL A 12 27.86 -31.67 -20.90
C VAL A 12 28.22 -30.71 -19.76
N ILE A 13 29.51 -30.37 -19.60
CA ILE A 13 29.95 -29.41 -18.58
C ILE A 13 29.38 -28.01 -18.88
N LEU A 14 29.39 -27.58 -20.14
CA LEU A 14 28.81 -26.29 -20.55
C LEU A 14 27.31 -26.21 -20.28
N ILE A 15 26.57 -27.30 -20.52
CA ILE A 15 25.13 -27.35 -20.22
C ILE A 15 24.87 -27.31 -18.71
N LEU A 16 25.66 -28.02 -17.91
CA LEU A 16 25.54 -27.99 -16.45
C LEU A 16 25.90 -26.64 -15.87
N LEU A 17 26.94 -25.98 -16.40
CA LEU A 17 27.33 -24.63 -16.00
C LEU A 17 26.28 -23.60 -16.42
N ALA A 18 25.71 -23.72 -17.61
CA ALA A 18 24.62 -22.85 -18.06
C ALA A 18 23.35 -23.05 -17.23
N GLY A 19 23.01 -24.29 -16.87
CA GLY A 19 21.89 -24.61 -15.99
C GLY A 19 22.09 -24.10 -14.57
N ALA A 20 23.29 -24.27 -14.01
CA ALA A 20 23.66 -23.73 -12.70
C ALA A 20 23.69 -22.19 -12.71
N PHE A 21 24.21 -21.58 -13.78
CA PHE A 21 24.20 -20.13 -13.95
C PHE A 21 22.77 -19.60 -14.06
N TYR A 22 21.92 -20.26 -14.85
CA TYR A 22 20.50 -19.91 -14.93
C TYR A 22 19.86 -20.01 -13.54
N PHE A 23 20.04 -21.11 -12.82
CA PHE A 23 19.43 -21.29 -11.50
C PHE A 23 19.95 -20.29 -10.45
N LEU A 24 21.26 -19.99 -10.44
CA LEU A 24 21.88 -19.11 -9.45
C LEU A 24 21.71 -17.62 -9.74
N PHE A 25 21.63 -17.21 -11.02
CA PHE A 25 21.64 -15.79 -11.41
C PHE A 25 20.35 -15.31 -12.06
N LEU A 26 19.54 -16.19 -12.67
CA LEU A 26 18.29 -15.82 -13.36
C LEU A 26 17.04 -16.45 -12.74
N GLY A 27 17.18 -17.64 -12.16
CA GLY A 27 16.17 -18.37 -11.41
C GLY A 27 16.13 -17.95 -9.96
N GLY A 28 16.41 -16.66 -9.68
CA GLY A 28 16.21 -16.07 -8.37
C GLY A 28 14.82 -16.46 -7.90
N ASN A 29 14.76 -17.08 -6.72
CA ASN A 29 13.51 -17.32 -6.03
C ASN A 29 12.72 -16.02 -6.11
N LYS A 30 11.64 -16.02 -6.89
CA LYS A 30 10.59 -15.03 -6.71
C LYS A 30 10.16 -15.28 -5.27
N ALA A 31 10.70 -14.50 -4.33
CA ALA A 31 10.06 -14.33 -3.06
C ALA A 31 8.60 -14.04 -3.44
N ASP A 32 7.66 -14.86 -2.96
CA ASP A 32 6.25 -14.64 -3.21
C ASP A 32 6.00 -13.16 -2.95
N ASP A 33 5.68 -12.42 -4.01
CA ASP A 33 5.51 -10.98 -3.91
C ASP A 33 4.38 -10.76 -2.91
N PRO A 34 4.65 -10.16 -1.73
CA PRO A 34 3.68 -10.12 -0.64
C PRO A 34 2.37 -9.45 -1.08
N ILE A 35 2.41 -8.60 -2.12
CA ILE A 35 1.26 -7.89 -2.70
C ILE A 35 0.29 -8.84 -3.42
N VAL A 36 0.77 -9.98 -3.93
CA VAL A 36 -0.03 -10.94 -4.71
C VAL A 36 -1.01 -11.72 -3.82
N HIS A 37 -0.71 -11.86 -2.52
CA HIS A 37 -1.55 -12.61 -1.59
C HIS A 37 -2.44 -11.75 -0.69
N MET A 38 -2.31 -10.42 -0.73
CA MET A 38 -3.17 -9.52 0.04
C MET A 38 -4.61 -9.53 -0.47
N SER A 39 -5.56 -9.56 0.46
CA SER A 39 -6.93 -9.18 0.18
C SER A 39 -7.00 -7.76 -0.37
N PHE A 40 -8.09 -7.42 -1.05
CA PHE A 40 -8.21 -6.08 -1.62
C PHE A 40 -8.27 -4.98 -0.54
N GLY A 41 -8.88 -5.26 0.62
CA GLY A 41 -8.85 -4.35 1.78
C GLY A 41 -7.43 -4.08 2.28
N GLU A 42 -6.63 -5.14 2.47
CA GLU A 42 -5.22 -5.02 2.87
C GLU A 42 -4.39 -4.27 1.84
N TYR A 43 -4.63 -4.52 0.55
CA TYR A 43 -3.96 -3.82 -0.54
C TYR A 43 -4.23 -2.31 -0.52
N LYS A 44 -5.49 -1.89 -0.25
CA LYS A 44 -5.84 -0.46 -0.11
C LYS A 44 -5.04 0.20 1.01
N VAL A 45 -5.01 -0.42 2.19
CA VAL A 45 -4.29 0.11 3.35
C VAL A 45 -2.79 0.15 3.10
N TYR A 46 -2.23 -0.92 2.54
CA TYR A 46 -0.81 -1.03 2.18
C TYR A 46 -0.39 0.08 1.22
N LEU A 47 -1.15 0.33 0.15
CA LEU A 47 -0.76 1.32 -0.85
C LEU A 47 -0.86 2.76 -0.33
N ILE A 48 -1.87 3.08 0.49
CA ILE A 48 -1.95 4.38 1.16
C ILE A 48 -0.75 4.57 2.09
N ASP A 49 -0.44 3.58 2.94
CA ASP A 49 0.70 3.66 3.86
C ASP A 49 2.02 3.85 3.11
N ALA A 50 2.24 3.12 2.01
CA ALA A 50 3.42 3.26 1.16
C ALA A 50 3.55 4.68 0.57
N LEU A 51 2.47 5.27 0.08
CA LEU A 51 2.47 6.62 -0.50
C LEU A 51 2.70 7.72 0.54
N VAL A 52 2.14 7.56 1.75
CA VAL A 52 2.42 8.49 2.85
C VAL A 52 3.87 8.35 3.31
N ARG A 53 4.41 7.12 3.39
CA ARG A 53 5.84 6.88 3.69
C ARG A 53 6.77 7.48 2.63
N GLU A 54 6.39 7.48 1.36
CA GLU A 54 7.16 8.16 0.32
C GLU A 54 7.27 9.67 0.59
N THR A 55 6.24 10.27 1.19
CA THR A 55 6.19 11.71 1.51
C THR A 55 6.88 12.04 2.84
N TYR A 56 6.68 11.22 3.88
CA TYR A 56 7.08 11.52 5.27
C TYR A 56 8.23 10.66 5.80
N GLY A 57 8.64 9.63 5.06
CA GLY A 57 9.67 8.67 5.43
C GLY A 57 9.16 7.38 6.09
N GLU A 58 10.02 6.38 6.12
CA GLU A 58 9.73 5.01 6.58
C GLU A 58 9.43 4.88 8.08
N SER A 59 9.68 5.91 8.89
CA SER A 59 9.55 5.84 10.35
C SER A 59 8.17 6.22 10.90
N ILE A 60 7.19 6.52 10.03
CA ILE A 60 5.82 6.83 10.49
C ILE A 60 5.11 5.58 11.02
N MET A 61 4.32 5.76 12.08
CA MET A 61 3.53 4.69 12.71
C MET A 61 2.10 4.59 12.16
N GLY A 62 1.72 5.49 11.26
CA GLY A 62 0.39 5.66 10.70
C GLY A 62 0.26 7.07 10.12
N TYR A 63 -0.95 7.49 9.82
CA TYR A 63 -1.20 8.78 9.20
C TYR A 63 -2.44 9.49 9.75
N THR A 64 -2.36 10.81 9.79
CA THR A 64 -3.46 11.72 10.16
C THR A 64 -4.12 12.29 8.89
N PRO A 65 -5.30 12.92 9.00
CA PRO A 65 -5.91 13.63 7.87
C PRO A 65 -5.00 14.67 7.22
N SER A 66 -4.21 15.41 8.01
CA SER A 66 -3.27 16.40 7.47
C SER A 66 -2.19 15.74 6.62
N MET A 67 -1.66 14.60 7.06
CA MET A 67 -0.67 13.85 6.28
C MET A 67 -1.23 13.39 4.95
N LEU A 68 -2.47 12.89 4.94
CA LEU A 68 -3.13 12.47 3.71
C LEU A 68 -3.39 13.64 2.77
N ILE A 69 -3.85 14.79 3.26
CA ILE A 69 -4.05 16.00 2.42
C ILE A 69 -2.74 16.48 1.79
N GLU A 70 -1.64 16.41 2.54
CA GLU A 70 -0.33 16.78 2.02
C GLU A 70 0.22 15.78 0.99
N THR A 71 -0.06 14.48 1.17
CA THR A 71 0.32 13.42 0.21
C THR A 71 -0.57 13.41 -1.04
N PHE A 72 -1.84 13.76 -0.93
CA PHE A 72 -2.84 13.68 -1.99
C PHE A 72 -3.53 15.05 -2.16
N SER A 73 -3.06 15.84 -3.13
CA SER A 73 -3.47 17.24 -3.30
C SER A 73 -4.94 17.42 -3.71
N GLY A 74 -5.58 16.38 -4.24
CA GLY A 74 -6.99 16.36 -4.62
C GLY A 74 -7.95 15.99 -3.48
N LEU A 75 -7.45 15.78 -2.26
CA LEU A 75 -8.28 15.58 -1.08
C LEU A 75 -8.85 16.89 -0.54
N THR A 76 -9.99 16.77 0.11
CA THR A 76 -10.75 17.87 0.70
C THR A 76 -11.13 17.51 2.14
N ASN A 77 -11.39 18.52 2.97
CA ASN A 77 -11.79 18.27 4.37
C ASN A 77 -13.02 17.36 4.47
N SER A 78 -13.97 17.47 3.53
CA SER A 78 -15.17 16.61 3.48
C SER A 78 -14.89 15.12 3.35
N ASP A 79 -13.71 14.73 2.84
CA ASP A 79 -13.34 13.31 2.71
C ASP A 79 -13.11 12.64 4.07
N PHE A 80 -12.90 13.44 5.12
CA PHE A 80 -12.58 12.99 6.48
C PHE A 80 -13.78 12.99 7.42
N ASP A 81 -15.00 13.14 6.89
CA ASP A 81 -16.19 13.08 7.74
C ASP A 81 -16.50 11.64 8.19
N ASN A 82 -16.74 11.50 9.50
CA ASN A 82 -16.98 10.24 10.20
C ASN A 82 -15.86 9.18 10.00
N VAL A 83 -14.60 9.60 9.87
CA VAL A 83 -13.46 8.69 9.72
C VAL A 83 -12.94 8.24 11.09
N PRO A 84 -13.08 6.96 11.49
CA PRO A 84 -12.64 6.48 12.80
C PRO A 84 -11.12 6.37 12.95
N THR A 85 -10.67 6.63 14.17
CA THR A 85 -9.36 6.25 14.70
C THR A 85 -9.53 5.19 15.77
N ASP A 86 -8.44 4.57 16.23
CA ASP A 86 -8.50 3.61 17.34
C ASP A 86 -9.01 4.23 18.66
N TYR A 87 -9.06 5.57 18.75
CA TYR A 87 -9.35 6.30 19.99
C TYR A 87 -10.43 7.37 19.84
N GLY A 88 -11.11 7.43 18.70
CA GLY A 88 -12.09 8.46 18.41
C GLY A 88 -12.51 8.46 16.96
N MET A 89 -12.91 9.63 16.48
CA MET A 89 -13.38 9.80 15.12
C MET A 89 -13.12 11.24 14.65
N TYR A 90 -12.76 11.38 13.39
CA TYR A 90 -12.75 12.67 12.70
C TYR A 90 -14.16 13.02 12.21
N SER A 91 -14.54 14.28 12.36
CA SER A 91 -15.79 14.82 11.84
C SER A 91 -15.54 16.16 11.19
N VAL A 92 -16.35 16.52 10.21
CA VAL A 92 -16.25 17.82 9.55
C VAL A 92 -17.29 18.77 10.15
N VAL A 93 -16.82 19.86 10.73
CA VAL A 93 -17.65 20.90 11.36
C VAL A 93 -17.24 22.24 10.79
N ASP A 94 -18.21 22.99 10.25
CA ASP A 94 -18.00 24.30 9.60
C ASP A 94 -16.89 24.30 8.54
N GLY A 95 -16.75 23.17 7.83
CA GLY A 95 -15.72 22.99 6.78
C GLY A 95 -14.32 22.63 7.30
N GLY A 96 -14.12 22.53 8.62
CA GLY A 96 -12.87 22.10 9.24
C GLY A 96 -12.92 20.65 9.75
N ILE A 97 -11.76 19.98 9.78
CA ILE A 97 -11.62 18.64 10.35
C ILE A 97 -11.44 18.78 11.87
N VAL A 98 -12.31 18.11 12.64
CA VAL A 98 -12.29 18.11 14.10
C VAL A 98 -12.16 16.67 14.60
N PHE A 99 -11.23 16.44 15.53
CA PHE A 99 -11.10 15.15 16.20
C PHE A 99 -12.02 15.07 17.42
N ARG A 100 -12.78 13.97 17.52
CA ARG A 100 -13.69 13.67 18.64
C ARG A 100 -13.20 12.40 19.36
N PRO A 101 -12.56 12.51 20.53
CA PRO A 101 -12.05 11.35 21.26
C PRO A 101 -13.18 10.55 21.91
N ASN A 102 -13.03 9.22 21.96
CA ASN A 102 -13.92 8.33 22.72
C ASN A 102 -13.73 8.46 24.24
N GLU A 103 -12.50 8.72 24.67
CA GLU A 103 -12.12 8.87 26.08
C GLU A 103 -11.20 10.07 26.31
N PRO A 104 -11.32 10.77 27.45
CA PRO A 104 -10.43 11.87 27.81
C PRO A 104 -8.98 11.37 28.00
N GLY A 105 -8.02 12.09 27.43
CA GLY A 105 -6.58 11.84 27.54
C GLY A 105 -5.85 12.08 26.23
N VAL A 106 -4.54 12.37 26.28
CA VAL A 106 -3.73 12.69 25.10
C VAL A 106 -2.66 11.63 24.93
N ASN A 107 -2.76 10.85 23.86
CA ASN A 107 -1.66 10.05 23.32
C ASN A 107 -1.62 10.37 21.83
N ASP A 108 -0.44 10.55 21.25
CA ASP A 108 -0.29 10.97 19.85
C ASP A 108 -0.82 9.90 18.88
N SER A 109 -0.85 8.63 19.30
CA SER A 109 -1.48 7.55 18.52
C SER A 109 -3.00 7.74 18.34
N LYS A 110 -3.65 8.60 19.15
CA LYS A 110 -5.10 8.83 19.08
C LYS A 110 -5.55 9.47 17.76
N PHE A 111 -4.64 10.14 17.08
CA PHE A 111 -4.89 10.85 15.83
C PHE A 111 -4.66 10.00 14.59
N LEU A 112 -4.15 8.77 14.73
CA LEU A 112 -3.85 7.92 13.58
C LEU A 112 -5.14 7.28 13.06
N ILE A 113 -5.37 7.38 11.76
CA ILE A 113 -6.50 6.74 11.11
C ILE A 113 -6.37 5.23 11.22
N SER A 114 -7.44 4.57 11.65
CA SER A 114 -7.51 3.11 11.75
C SER A 114 -7.65 2.47 10.36
N PRO A 115 -7.39 1.16 10.18
CA PRO A 115 -7.64 0.48 8.91
C PRO A 115 -9.10 0.61 8.42
N GLU A 116 -10.07 0.53 9.34
CA GLU A 116 -11.49 0.80 9.05
C GLU A 116 -11.71 2.26 8.64
N GLY A 117 -11.02 3.18 9.31
CA GLY A 117 -11.02 4.60 8.95
C GLY A 117 -10.53 4.85 7.54
N THR A 118 -9.47 4.16 7.11
CA THR A 118 -8.97 4.23 5.74
C THR A 118 -10.02 3.77 4.74
N GLU A 119 -10.81 2.74 5.05
CA GLU A 119 -11.89 2.30 4.18
C GLU A 119 -13.02 3.34 4.07
N ILE A 120 -13.48 3.90 5.19
CA ILE A 120 -14.51 4.94 5.20
C ILE A 120 -14.03 6.19 4.45
N PHE A 121 -12.80 6.62 4.71
CA PHE A 121 -12.14 7.71 4.00
C PHE A 121 -12.14 7.48 2.48
N LEU A 122 -11.68 6.31 2.02
CA LEU A 122 -11.63 6.01 0.58
C LEU A 122 -13.01 5.96 -0.05
N ASN A 123 -14.02 5.47 0.68
CA ASN A 123 -15.41 5.50 0.23
C ASN A 123 -15.94 6.93 0.11
N ASN A 124 -15.61 7.82 1.06
CA ASN A 124 -15.99 9.23 0.97
C ASN A 124 -15.38 9.90 -0.27
N VAL A 125 -14.09 9.66 -0.52
CA VAL A 125 -13.39 10.17 -1.72
C VAL A 125 -14.04 9.64 -3.00
N ALA A 126 -14.28 8.34 -3.08
CA ALA A 126 -14.91 7.71 -4.24
C ALA A 126 -16.32 8.29 -4.48
N ASN A 127 -17.13 8.42 -3.43
CA ASN A 127 -18.48 8.99 -3.51
C ASN A 127 -18.47 10.45 -3.98
N ARG A 128 -17.56 11.28 -3.44
CA ARG A 128 -17.41 12.68 -3.85
C ARG A 128 -17.05 12.81 -5.33
N LEU A 129 -16.20 11.92 -5.83
CA LEU A 129 -15.75 11.91 -7.22
C LEU A 129 -16.69 11.14 -8.17
N GLY A 130 -17.72 10.47 -7.65
CA GLY A 130 -18.63 9.64 -8.45
C GLY A 130 -17.98 8.36 -9.00
N GLU A 131 -16.97 7.86 -8.31
CA GLU A 131 -16.17 6.69 -8.69
C GLU A 131 -16.60 5.43 -7.93
N LYS A 132 -16.24 4.28 -8.49
CA LYS A 132 -16.30 2.99 -7.79
C LYS A 132 -14.90 2.53 -7.48
N ILE A 133 -14.73 1.74 -6.42
CA ILE A 133 -13.44 1.16 -6.00
C ILE A 133 -13.59 -0.32 -5.66
N ASP A 134 -14.24 -1.08 -6.54
CA ASP A 134 -14.50 -2.52 -6.36
C ASP A 134 -13.31 -3.39 -6.83
N THR A 135 -12.40 -2.83 -7.63
CA THR A 135 -11.19 -3.51 -8.13
C THR A 135 -9.92 -2.73 -7.85
N ARG A 136 -8.76 -3.41 -7.95
CA ARG A 136 -7.44 -2.78 -7.81
C ARG A 136 -7.24 -1.64 -8.82
N GLU A 137 -7.60 -1.87 -10.08
CA GLU A 137 -7.45 -0.87 -11.15
C GLU A 137 -8.31 0.37 -10.91
N GLN A 138 -9.53 0.17 -10.39
CA GLN A 138 -10.41 1.27 -10.03
C GLN A 138 -9.86 2.10 -8.86
N PHE A 139 -9.32 1.42 -7.84
CA PHE A 139 -8.68 2.08 -6.71
C PHE A 139 -7.42 2.84 -7.13
N GLU A 140 -6.53 2.23 -7.92
CA GLU A 140 -5.36 2.91 -8.46
C GLU A 140 -5.76 4.12 -9.33
N GLY A 141 -6.82 3.98 -10.13
CA GLY A 141 -7.41 5.07 -10.90
C GLY A 141 -7.94 6.21 -10.03
N LEU A 142 -8.53 5.90 -8.87
CA LEU A 142 -8.94 6.90 -7.88
C LEU A 142 -7.71 7.65 -7.35
N LEU A 143 -6.65 6.93 -6.97
CA LEU A 143 -5.42 7.54 -6.44
C LEU A 143 -4.79 8.52 -7.43
N MET A 144 -4.77 8.19 -8.72
CA MET A 144 -4.25 9.08 -9.76
C MET A 144 -5.05 10.38 -9.93
N LYS A 145 -6.33 10.40 -9.52
CA LYS A 145 -7.17 11.61 -9.57
C LYS A 145 -6.98 12.53 -8.37
N ILE A 146 -6.54 11.97 -7.24
CA ILE A 146 -6.34 12.72 -5.99
C ILE A 146 -4.87 13.00 -5.66
N LYS A 147 -3.93 12.41 -6.39
CA LYS A 147 -2.50 12.71 -6.28
C LYS A 147 -2.22 14.12 -6.80
#